data_AF-A0A3Q0J3H6-F1
#
_entry.id   AF-A0A3Q0J3H6-F1
#
_cell.length_a   1.000
_cell.length_b   1.000
_cell.length_c   1.000
_cell.angle_alpha   90.00
_cell.angle_beta   90.00
_cell.angle_gamma   90.00
#
_symmetry.space_group_name_H-M   'P 1'
#
loop_
_entity.id
_entity.type
_entity.pdbx_description
1 polymer ?
#
loop_
_entity_poly.entity_id
_entity_poly.type
_entity_poly.pdbx_seq_one_letter_code
_entity_poly.pdbx_strand_id
1 'polypeptide(L)'
;MSTNPVSTEANYNWVNVTSDFFESIKYLELGELLHDEFFGLFEAMSAIEMMDPKMDAGMVCNRGNNSVMNFDKAVATGVIDIKDIPFDVQIGVIDETYSCLVSWLSGHSLAQTLFTNIYLHKPHSIESPTLKAFAICMHKLIDVIRDFVNRGVVYEEEDFQPMLYGFRLFPEVCPSRTVGMLRELEWTQSKLNFAKTDDLTSQQVKALILRIKFSRLLYQCLN
;
A
#
# COMPACT_ATOMS: atom_id res chain seq x y z
N MET A 1 29.90 -20.51 38.73
CA MET A 1 28.68 -20.03 39.43
C MET A 1 27.91 -19.17 38.45
N SER A 2 26.64 -19.53 38.26
CA SER A 2 25.75 -19.18 37.16
C SER A 2 25.36 -17.70 37.11
N THR A 3 25.52 -17.11 35.93
CA THR A 3 24.91 -15.83 35.54
C THR A 3 23.41 -16.04 35.30
N ASN A 4 22.55 -15.46 36.13
CA ASN A 4 21.11 -15.44 35.88
C ASN A 4 20.82 -14.51 34.69
N PRO A 5 20.03 -14.93 33.69
CA PRO A 5 19.59 -14.03 32.63
C PRO A 5 18.54 -13.08 33.20
N VAL A 6 18.71 -11.78 32.96
CA VAL A 6 17.68 -10.77 33.24
C VAL A 6 16.56 -11.00 32.23
N SER A 7 15.47 -11.64 32.67
CA SER A 7 14.24 -11.76 31.91
C SER A 7 13.57 -10.38 31.82
N THR A 8 13.73 -9.69 30.70
CA THR A 8 12.95 -8.51 30.31
C THR A 8 11.55 -8.94 29.85
N GLU A 9 10.77 -9.55 30.74
CA GLU A 9 9.33 -9.71 30.54
C GLU A 9 8.64 -8.64 31.38
N ALA A 10 7.90 -7.75 30.73
CA ALA A 10 7.07 -6.78 31.41
C ALA A 10 6.03 -7.55 32.26
N ASN A 11 6.15 -7.43 33.58
CA ASN A 11 5.33 -8.15 34.52
C ASN A 11 4.01 -7.38 34.68
N TYR A 12 3.01 -7.70 33.87
CA TYR A 12 1.70 -7.05 33.92
C TYR A 12 0.81 -7.73 34.96
N ASN A 13 0.32 -6.97 35.95
CA ASN A 13 -0.67 -7.45 36.92
C ASN A 13 -2.07 -6.94 36.54
N TRP A 14 -2.74 -7.66 35.63
CA TRP A 14 -4.09 -7.30 35.18
C TRP A 14 -5.11 -7.65 36.26
N VAL A 15 -5.91 -6.66 36.68
CA VAL A 15 -7.03 -6.85 37.60
C VAL A 15 -8.33 -6.66 36.82
N ASN A 16 -9.27 -7.59 36.98
CA ASN A 16 -10.59 -7.48 36.37
C ASN A 16 -11.43 -6.46 37.16
N VAL A 17 -11.83 -5.37 36.49
CA VAL A 17 -12.64 -4.29 37.05
C VAL A 17 -14.04 -4.21 36.42
N THR A 18 -14.48 -5.23 35.68
CA THR A 18 -15.75 -5.20 34.94
C THR A 18 -16.94 -4.99 35.88
N SER A 19 -17.01 -5.72 36.99
CA SER A 19 -18.10 -5.59 37.96
C SER A 19 -18.13 -4.20 38.61
N ASP A 20 -16.99 -3.72 39.09
CA ASP A 20 -16.85 -2.42 39.75
C ASP A 20 -17.21 -1.26 38.80
N PHE A 21 -16.82 -1.38 37.53
CA PHE A 21 -17.17 -0.41 36.48
C PHE A 21 -18.68 -0.36 36.24
N PHE A 22 -19.34 -1.52 36.05
CA PHE A 22 -20.79 -1.58 35.84
C PHE A 22 -21.61 -1.16 37.07
N GLU A 23 -21.06 -1.29 38.28
CA GLU A 23 -21.69 -0.74 39.48
C GLU A 23 -21.57 0.79 39.52
N SER A 24 -20.41 1.33 39.17
CA SER A 24 -20.13 2.76 39.18
C SER A 24 -20.93 3.55 38.12
N ILE A 25 -21.20 2.96 36.95
CA ILE A 25 -21.97 3.68 35.91
C ILE A 25 -23.44 3.88 36.27
N LYS A 26 -23.98 3.17 37.27
CA LYS A 26 -25.38 3.31 37.71
C LYS A 26 -25.67 4.67 38.35
N TYR A 27 -24.63 5.39 38.77
CA TYR A 27 -24.74 6.73 39.33
C TYR A 27 -24.92 7.82 38.26
N LEU A 28 -24.69 7.51 36.97
CA LEU A 28 -24.92 8.45 35.88
C LEU A 28 -26.41 8.51 35.50
N GLU A 29 -26.95 9.71 35.43
CA GLU A 29 -28.32 9.95 34.95
C GLU A 29 -28.41 10.00 33.42
N LEU A 30 -29.63 9.96 32.89
CA LEU A 30 -29.87 10.04 31.46
C LEU A 30 -29.38 11.39 30.91
N GLY A 31 -28.42 11.34 29.98
CA GLY A 31 -27.83 12.51 29.35
C GLY A 31 -26.52 12.98 29.98
N GLU A 32 -26.07 12.33 31.07
CA GLU A 32 -24.76 12.58 31.64
C GLU A 32 -23.67 11.74 30.93
N LEU A 33 -22.48 12.33 30.81
CA LEU A 33 -21.31 11.69 30.20
C LEU A 33 -20.08 12.01 31.03
N LEU A 34 -19.34 10.96 31.43
CA LEU A 34 -18.07 11.10 32.11
C LEU A 34 -16.94 11.13 31.08
N HIS A 35 -16.24 12.25 30.97
CA HIS A 35 -15.03 12.39 30.17
C HIS A 35 -14.06 13.39 30.82
N ASP A 36 -12.83 13.44 30.32
CA ASP A 36 -11.84 14.41 30.79
C ASP A 36 -12.23 15.86 30.42
N GLU A 37 -11.85 16.84 31.24
CA GLU A 37 -12.19 18.25 31.02
C GLU A 37 -11.67 18.78 29.68
N PHE A 38 -10.54 18.27 29.19
CA PHE A 38 -9.95 18.67 27.92
C PHE A 38 -10.45 17.85 26.72
N PHE A 39 -11.26 16.81 26.94
CA PHE A 39 -11.78 15.98 25.86
C PHE A 39 -13.03 16.61 25.24
N GLY A 40 -12.93 17.03 23.98
CA GLY A 40 -14.05 17.60 23.23
C GLY A 40 -14.92 16.53 22.57
N LEU A 41 -16.25 16.63 22.68
CA LEU A 41 -17.17 15.68 22.04
C LEU A 41 -17.11 15.70 20.50
N PHE A 42 -16.56 16.76 19.91
CA PHE A 42 -16.29 16.79 18.47
C PHE A 42 -15.24 15.75 18.07
N GLU A 43 -14.24 15.48 18.92
CA GLU A 43 -13.24 14.44 18.67
C GLU A 43 -13.87 13.05 18.71
N ALA A 44 -14.85 12.85 19.60
CA ALA A 44 -15.62 11.61 19.69
C ALA A 44 -16.41 11.30 18.41
N MET A 45 -16.75 12.30 17.58
CA MET A 45 -17.44 12.07 16.30
C MET A 45 -16.59 11.30 15.28
N SER A 46 -15.27 11.32 15.43
CA SER A 46 -14.34 10.57 14.58
C SER A 46 -14.03 9.16 15.10
N ALA A 47 -14.56 8.80 16.28
CA ALA A 47 -14.28 7.52 16.90
C ALA A 47 -14.84 6.35 16.08
N ILE A 48 -14.07 5.27 16.00
CA ILE A 48 -14.49 4.03 15.35
C ILE A 48 -15.33 3.22 16.34
N GLU A 49 -16.54 2.82 15.91
CA GLU A 49 -17.40 1.93 16.67
C GLU A 49 -17.06 0.47 16.38
N MET A 50 -16.60 -0.26 17.42
CA MET A 50 -16.34 -1.69 17.31
C MET A 50 -17.63 -2.47 17.08
N MET A 51 -17.55 -3.57 16.33
CA MET A 51 -18.69 -4.43 15.96
C MET A 51 -19.72 -3.79 15.02
N ASP A 52 -19.57 -2.53 14.63
CA ASP A 52 -20.40 -1.94 13.58
C ASP A 52 -19.91 -2.38 12.18
N PRO A 53 -20.77 -2.89 11.28
CA PRO A 53 -20.33 -3.41 9.98
C PRO A 53 -19.72 -2.38 9.03
N LYS A 54 -19.98 -1.09 9.22
CA LYS A 54 -19.49 0.01 8.37
C LYS A 54 -18.27 0.70 8.97
N MET A 55 -18.22 0.82 10.30
CA MET A 55 -17.13 1.50 11.00
C MET A 55 -15.99 0.54 11.37
N ASP A 56 -16.29 -0.74 11.63
CA ASP A 56 -15.28 -1.73 12.03
C ASP A 56 -14.80 -2.57 10.83
N ALA A 57 -13.61 -2.25 10.32
CA ALA A 57 -12.96 -3.01 9.25
C ALA A 57 -12.70 -4.49 9.64
N GLY A 58 -12.56 -4.79 10.94
CA GLY A 58 -12.41 -6.15 11.46
C GLY A 58 -13.66 -7.00 11.25
N MET A 59 -14.85 -6.39 11.23
CA MET A 59 -16.10 -7.09 10.97
C MET A 59 -16.20 -7.60 9.52
N VAL A 60 -15.65 -6.86 8.56
CA VAL A 60 -15.61 -7.29 7.14
C VAL A 60 -14.61 -8.42 6.94
N CYS A 61 -13.45 -8.34 7.58
CA CYS A 61 -12.40 -9.36 7.50
C CYS A 61 -12.80 -10.69 8.16
N ASN A 62 -13.66 -10.65 9.18
CA ASN A 62 -14.11 -11.82 9.95
C ASN A 62 -15.35 -12.52 9.36
N ARG A 63 -16.04 -11.92 8.37
CA ARG A 63 -17.29 -12.47 7.80
C ARG A 63 -17.10 -13.58 6.75
N GLY A 64 -15.87 -14.08 6.57
CA GLY A 64 -15.55 -15.25 5.76
C GLY A 64 -14.20 -15.85 6.14
N ASN A 65 -13.81 -16.97 5.51
CA ASN A 65 -12.47 -17.57 5.69
C ASN A 65 -11.34 -16.75 5.02
N ASN A 66 -11.60 -15.47 4.73
CA ASN A 66 -10.73 -14.59 3.97
C ASN A 66 -9.86 -13.81 4.94
N SER A 67 -8.82 -14.47 5.47
CA SER A 67 -7.77 -13.75 6.20
C SER A 67 -7.24 -12.60 5.31
N VAL A 68 -7.01 -11.41 5.89
CA VAL A 68 -6.44 -10.27 5.16
C VAL A 68 -5.24 -10.74 4.35
N MET A 69 -5.34 -10.59 3.03
CA MET A 69 -4.36 -11.06 2.07
C MET A 69 -3.24 -10.01 1.97
N ASN A 70 -2.21 -10.19 2.78
CA ASN A 70 -1.00 -9.37 2.71
C ASN A 70 0.00 -9.97 1.71
N PHE A 71 1.06 -9.22 1.39
CA PHE A 71 2.10 -9.68 0.47
C PHE A 71 2.66 -11.06 0.85
N ASP A 72 3.07 -11.25 2.11
CA ASP A 72 3.72 -12.50 2.53
C ASP A 72 2.78 -13.72 2.44
N LYS A 73 1.51 -13.54 2.81
CA LYS A 73 0.48 -14.58 2.69
C LYS A 73 0.15 -14.87 1.24
N ALA A 74 -0.04 -13.84 0.41
CA ALA A 74 -0.36 -14.00 -1.01
C ALA A 74 0.71 -14.84 -1.74
N VAL A 75 1.97 -14.64 -1.36
CA VAL A 75 3.12 -15.40 -1.86
C VAL A 75 3.09 -16.83 -1.32
N ALA A 76 2.90 -17.00 -0.02
CA ALA A 76 2.86 -18.33 0.61
C ALA A 76 1.70 -19.20 0.10
N THR A 77 0.57 -18.59 -0.25
CA THR A 77 -0.59 -19.28 -0.83
C THR A 77 -0.52 -19.45 -2.35
N GLY A 78 0.52 -18.90 -3.01
CA GLY A 78 0.67 -18.96 -4.47
C GLY A 78 -0.39 -18.16 -5.24
N VAL A 79 -1.00 -17.16 -4.60
CA VAL A 79 -1.98 -16.26 -5.26
C VAL A 79 -1.26 -15.23 -6.13
N ILE A 80 -0.03 -14.86 -5.74
CA ILE A 80 0.85 -14.02 -6.54
C ILE A 80 2.18 -14.72 -6.78
N ASP A 81 2.68 -14.59 -8.01
CA ASP A 81 3.99 -15.06 -8.41
C ASP A 81 5.03 -13.95 -8.23
N ILE A 82 6.19 -14.28 -7.67
CA ILE A 82 7.28 -13.32 -7.43
C ILE A 82 8.31 -13.34 -8.57
N LYS A 83 8.54 -14.51 -9.17
CA LYS A 83 9.70 -14.79 -10.02
C LYS A 83 9.34 -14.95 -11.49
N ASP A 84 8.70 -16.07 -11.84
CA ASP A 84 8.45 -16.46 -13.23
C ASP A 84 7.08 -15.96 -13.72
N ILE A 85 6.87 -14.64 -13.61
CA ILE A 85 5.61 -14.00 -13.98
C ILE A 85 5.56 -13.88 -15.52
N PRO A 86 4.56 -14.45 -16.19
CA PRO A 86 4.47 -14.38 -17.66
C PRO A 86 4.17 -12.95 -18.15
N PHE A 87 4.55 -12.66 -19.40
CA PHE A 87 4.56 -11.29 -19.93
C PHE A 87 3.17 -10.65 -20.00
N ASP A 88 2.15 -11.44 -20.31
CA ASP A 88 0.74 -11.04 -20.31
C ASP A 88 0.26 -10.59 -18.92
N VAL A 89 0.60 -11.34 -17.87
CA VAL A 89 0.26 -10.98 -16.49
C VAL A 89 1.00 -9.72 -16.06
N GLN A 90 2.29 -9.59 -16.40
CA GLN A 90 3.03 -8.34 -16.13
C GLN A 90 2.39 -7.13 -16.79
N ILE A 91 1.95 -7.26 -18.05
CA ILE A 91 1.25 -6.21 -18.78
C ILE A 91 -0.06 -5.84 -18.09
N GLY A 92 -0.87 -6.84 -17.73
CA GLY A 92 -2.15 -6.63 -17.05
C GLY A 92 -1.98 -5.90 -15.72
N VAL A 93 -0.98 -6.29 -14.91
CA VAL A 93 -0.67 -5.61 -13.64
C VAL A 93 -0.27 -4.15 -13.88
N ILE A 94 0.55 -3.86 -14.90
CA ILE A 94 0.97 -2.49 -15.22
C ILE A 94 -0.22 -1.63 -15.65
N ASP A 95 -1.05 -2.15 -16.56
CA ASP A 95 -2.20 -1.42 -17.10
C ASP A 95 -3.24 -1.12 -16.02
N GLU A 96 -3.55 -2.11 -15.17
CA GLU A 96 -4.46 -1.92 -14.04
C GLU A 96 -3.90 -0.92 -13.02
N THR A 97 -2.58 -0.93 -12.79
CA THR A 97 -1.93 0.05 -11.91
C THR A 97 -2.06 1.47 -12.46
N TYR A 98 -2.01 1.64 -13.79
CA TYR A 98 -2.25 2.95 -14.41
C TYR A 98 -3.71 3.39 -14.31
N SER A 99 -4.66 2.46 -14.46
CA SER A 99 -6.08 2.74 -14.19
C SER A 99 -6.27 3.24 -12.76
N CYS A 100 -5.69 2.54 -11.79
CA CYS A 100 -5.70 2.95 -10.38
C CYS A 100 -5.02 4.31 -10.14
N LEU A 101 -3.93 4.61 -10.84
CA LEU A 101 -3.26 5.91 -10.78
C LEU A 101 -4.22 7.04 -11.22
N VAL A 102 -4.94 6.85 -12.31
CA VAL A 102 -5.92 7.83 -12.80
C VAL A 102 -7.08 8.00 -11.81
N SER A 103 -7.57 6.92 -11.22
CA SER A 103 -8.59 7.00 -10.16
C SER A 103 -8.13 7.79 -8.93
N TRP A 104 -6.87 7.60 -8.51
CA TRP A 104 -6.27 8.39 -7.42
C TRP A 104 -6.17 9.87 -7.79
N LEU A 105 -5.70 10.18 -9.01
CA LEU A 105 -5.66 11.55 -9.54
C LEU A 105 -7.05 12.20 -9.65
N SER A 106 -8.12 11.41 -9.66
CA SER A 106 -9.51 11.88 -9.67
C SER A 106 -10.08 12.12 -8.25
N GLY A 107 -9.25 12.03 -7.20
CA GLY A 107 -9.62 12.35 -5.81
C GLY A 107 -9.88 11.13 -4.90
N HIS A 108 -9.79 9.90 -5.41
CA HIS A 108 -9.99 8.71 -4.59
C HIS A 108 -8.80 8.46 -3.64
N SER A 109 -9.01 7.70 -2.57
CA SER A 109 -7.94 7.34 -1.63
C SER A 109 -6.85 6.46 -2.27
N LEU A 110 -5.60 6.72 -1.92
CA LEU A 110 -4.46 5.92 -2.35
C LEU A 110 -4.54 4.47 -1.83
N ALA A 111 -5.07 4.27 -0.62
CA ALA A 111 -5.26 2.93 -0.02
C ALA A 111 -6.30 2.09 -0.79
N GLN A 112 -7.31 2.75 -1.38
CA GLN A 112 -8.40 2.11 -2.10
C GLN A 112 -8.15 1.96 -3.61
N THR A 113 -7.07 2.57 -4.13
CA THR A 113 -6.73 2.55 -5.55
C THR A 113 -5.38 1.87 -5.75
N LEU A 114 -4.27 2.61 -5.79
CA LEU A 114 -2.95 2.08 -6.10
C LEU A 114 -2.48 1.00 -5.12
N PHE A 115 -2.70 1.19 -3.81
CA PHE A 115 -2.28 0.19 -2.82
C PHE A 115 -3.21 -1.03 -2.71
N THR A 116 -4.23 -1.15 -3.56
CA THR A 116 -4.87 -2.45 -3.81
C THR A 116 -3.93 -3.40 -4.55
N ASN A 117 -2.96 -2.87 -5.31
CA ASN A 117 -1.91 -3.66 -5.93
C ASN A 117 -0.89 -4.13 -4.87
N ILE A 118 -0.95 -5.42 -4.54
CA ILE A 118 -0.11 -6.07 -3.54
C ILE A 118 1.38 -6.00 -3.91
N TYR A 119 1.74 -5.97 -5.20
CA TYR A 119 3.13 -5.82 -5.63
C TYR A 119 3.76 -4.50 -5.17
N LEU A 120 2.97 -3.45 -4.96
CA LEU A 120 3.47 -2.16 -4.46
C LEU A 120 3.80 -2.20 -2.96
N HIS A 121 3.37 -3.21 -2.21
CA HIS A 121 3.57 -3.24 -0.75
C HIS A 121 5.03 -3.56 -0.39
N LYS A 122 5.67 -4.48 -1.12
CA LYS A 122 7.07 -4.88 -0.92
C LYS A 122 7.84 -5.01 -2.25
N PRO A 123 8.12 -3.90 -2.96
CA PRO A 123 8.79 -3.93 -4.26
C PRO A 123 10.17 -4.64 -4.26
N HIS A 124 10.92 -4.54 -3.15
CA HIS A 124 12.23 -5.18 -3.03
C HIS A 124 12.17 -6.72 -3.00
N SER A 125 11.06 -7.27 -2.51
CA SER A 125 10.82 -8.71 -2.41
C SER A 125 10.39 -9.36 -3.71
N ILE A 126 10.06 -8.57 -4.75
CA ILE A 126 9.74 -9.07 -6.09
C ILE A 126 11.01 -9.66 -6.72
N GLU A 127 10.98 -10.80 -7.42
CA GLU A 127 12.16 -11.33 -8.13
C GLU A 127 12.16 -10.94 -9.60
N SER A 128 10.98 -10.80 -10.22
CA SER A 128 10.81 -10.26 -11.58
C SER A 128 11.43 -8.86 -11.69
N PRO A 129 12.52 -8.68 -12.46
CA PRO A 129 13.21 -7.41 -12.57
C PRO A 129 12.30 -6.30 -13.10
N THR A 130 11.40 -6.65 -14.04
CA THR A 130 10.48 -5.72 -14.67
C THR A 130 9.49 -5.14 -13.67
N LEU A 131 8.74 -6.00 -12.97
CA LEU A 131 7.74 -5.53 -12.01
C LEU A 131 8.39 -4.87 -10.80
N LYS A 132 9.58 -5.33 -10.37
CA LYS A 132 10.35 -4.64 -9.32
C LYS A 132 10.65 -3.20 -9.70
N ALA A 133 11.25 -2.98 -10.87
CA ALA A 133 11.61 -1.63 -11.30
C ALA A 133 10.38 -0.75 -11.55
N PHE A 134 9.31 -1.33 -12.12
CA PHE A 134 8.04 -0.65 -12.29
C PHE A 134 7.43 -0.23 -10.95
N ALA A 135 7.36 -1.14 -9.97
CA ALA A 135 6.82 -0.84 -8.63
C ALA A 135 7.63 0.26 -7.93
N ILE A 136 8.96 0.22 -8.00
CA ILE A 136 9.82 1.28 -7.46
C ILE A 136 9.57 2.61 -8.20
N CYS A 137 9.44 2.59 -9.52
CA CYS A 137 9.09 3.78 -10.30
C CYS A 137 7.74 4.36 -9.91
N MET A 138 6.72 3.51 -9.69
CA MET A 138 5.39 3.94 -9.26
C MET A 138 5.42 4.61 -7.89
N HIS A 139 6.18 4.08 -6.92
CA HIS A 139 6.41 4.73 -5.64
C HIS A 139 7.02 6.12 -5.79
N LYS A 140 8.00 6.27 -6.68
CA LYS A 140 8.61 7.58 -6.98
C LYS A 140 7.66 8.53 -7.67
N LEU A 141 6.82 8.02 -8.57
CA LEU A 141 5.81 8.81 -9.25
C LEU A 141 4.76 9.34 -8.27
N ILE A 142 4.29 8.50 -7.35
CA ILE A 142 3.38 8.90 -6.25
C ILE A 142 4.00 10.02 -5.42
N ASP A 143 5.27 9.87 -5.04
CA ASP A 143 5.99 10.85 -4.22
C ASP A 143 6.08 12.23 -4.92
N VAL A 144 6.46 12.23 -6.21
CA VAL A 144 6.55 13.45 -7.02
C VAL A 144 5.18 14.10 -7.20
N ILE A 145 4.14 13.34 -7.54
CA ILE A 145 2.78 13.87 -7.70
C ILE A 145 2.28 14.48 -6.39
N ARG A 146 2.45 13.77 -5.27
CA ARG A 146 2.06 14.25 -3.95
C ARG A 146 2.78 15.55 -3.58
N ASP A 147 4.08 15.64 -3.87
CA ASP A 147 4.85 16.87 -3.63
C ASP A 147 4.33 18.04 -4.49
N PHE A 148 3.97 17.83 -5.76
CA PHE A 148 3.33 18.86 -6.57
C PHE A 148 1.99 19.32 -6.00
N VAL A 149 1.14 18.37 -5.61
CA VAL A 149 -0.20 18.65 -5.08
C VAL A 149 -0.11 19.42 -3.76
N ASN A 150 0.77 19.00 -2.86
CA ASN A 150 1.00 19.68 -1.58
C ASN A 150 1.55 21.09 -1.78
N ARG A 151 2.45 21.30 -2.75
CA ARG A 151 2.93 22.65 -3.13
C ARG A 151 1.84 23.52 -3.75
N GLY A 152 0.83 22.90 -4.38
CA GLY A 152 -0.32 23.58 -4.95
C GLY A 152 -1.31 24.14 -3.92
N VAL A 153 -1.17 23.78 -2.64
CA VAL A 153 -2.06 24.18 -1.54
C VAL A 153 -3.53 23.88 -1.88
N VAL A 154 -3.77 22.73 -2.50
CA VAL A 154 -5.14 22.22 -2.68
C VAL A 154 -5.71 21.78 -1.33
N TYR A 155 -7.02 21.84 -1.18
CA TYR A 155 -7.66 21.44 0.07
C TYR A 155 -7.68 19.90 0.18
N GLU A 156 -7.09 19.38 1.26
CA GLU A 156 -7.06 17.94 1.54
C GLU A 156 -8.49 17.40 1.73
N GLU A 157 -8.76 16.21 1.20
CA GLU A 157 -10.03 15.48 1.26
C GLU A 157 -11.21 16.06 0.44
N GLU A 158 -11.13 17.31 -0.01
CA GLU A 158 -12.11 17.89 -0.96
C GLU A 158 -11.67 17.65 -2.42
N ASP A 159 -10.44 18.06 -2.75
CA ASP A 159 -9.92 17.99 -4.12
C ASP A 159 -9.01 16.77 -4.34
N PHE A 160 -8.24 16.40 -3.31
CA PHE A 160 -7.26 15.34 -3.40
C PHE A 160 -6.99 14.68 -2.04
N GLN A 161 -6.70 13.38 -2.07
CA GLN A 161 -6.35 12.59 -0.88
C GLN A 161 -4.88 12.14 -0.94
N PRO A 162 -3.94 12.92 -0.35
CA PRO A 162 -2.50 12.62 -0.39
C PRO A 162 -2.05 11.61 0.67
N MET A 163 -2.95 11.18 1.57
CA MET A 163 -2.60 10.32 2.70
C MET A 163 -2.05 8.97 2.25
N LEU A 164 -0.96 8.55 2.90
CA LEU A 164 -0.24 7.31 2.59
C LEU A 164 -0.68 6.13 3.44
N TYR A 165 -1.56 6.31 4.43
CA TYR A 165 -2.11 5.23 5.27
C TYR A 165 -1.05 4.26 5.84
N GLY A 166 0.14 4.77 6.20
CA GLY A 166 1.24 3.99 6.76
C GLY A 166 2.14 3.27 5.74
N PHE A 167 1.87 3.38 4.43
CA PHE A 167 2.77 2.89 3.39
C PHE A 167 4.04 3.75 3.31
N ARG A 168 5.20 3.08 3.22
CA ARG A 168 6.50 3.74 3.11
C ARG A 168 6.85 3.96 1.65
N LEU A 169 7.01 5.23 1.25
CA LEU A 169 7.58 5.60 -0.04
C LEU A 169 9.10 5.43 0.05
N PHE A 170 9.66 4.49 -0.71
CA PHE A 170 11.08 4.06 -0.61
C PHE A 170 12.04 5.20 -0.98
N PRO A 171 12.67 5.92 -0.02
CA PRO A 171 13.53 7.06 -0.35
C PRO A 171 14.92 6.60 -0.82
N GLU A 172 15.32 5.39 -0.47
CA GLU A 172 16.67 4.82 -0.66
C GLU A 172 17.10 4.72 -2.14
N VAL A 173 16.15 4.60 -3.06
CA VAL A 173 16.43 4.59 -4.50
C VAL A 173 16.42 6.02 -5.02
N CYS A 174 17.55 6.53 -5.50
CA CYS A 174 17.60 7.87 -6.08
C CYS A 174 16.93 7.93 -7.47
N PRO A 175 16.42 9.11 -7.90
CA PRO A 175 15.76 9.27 -9.20
C PRO A 175 16.56 8.75 -10.40
N SER A 176 17.86 9.07 -10.44
CA SER A 176 18.76 8.64 -11.51
C SER A 176 18.91 7.11 -11.58
N ARG A 177 18.92 6.43 -10.42
CA ARG A 177 18.94 4.97 -10.34
C ARG A 177 17.63 4.36 -10.83
N THR A 178 16.48 4.92 -10.47
CA THR A 178 15.17 4.47 -10.97
C THR A 178 15.11 4.54 -12.49
N VAL A 179 15.52 5.67 -13.07
CA VAL A 179 15.57 5.85 -14.53
C VAL A 179 16.56 4.88 -15.18
N GLY A 180 17.72 4.67 -14.55
CA GLY A 180 18.74 3.72 -15.00
C GLY A 180 18.20 2.28 -15.06
N MET A 181 17.51 1.83 -14.01
CA MET A 181 16.90 0.49 -13.95
C MET A 181 15.90 0.27 -15.08
N LEU A 182 15.00 1.24 -15.34
CA LEU A 182 14.01 1.12 -16.42
C LEU A 182 14.68 1.09 -17.81
N ARG A 183 15.73 1.89 -18.01
CA ARG A 183 16.48 1.91 -19.27
C ARG A 183 17.23 0.60 -19.52
N GLU A 184 17.81 0.01 -18.47
CA GLU A 184 18.47 -1.30 -18.56
C GLU A 184 17.47 -2.42 -18.92
N LEU A 185 16.26 -2.34 -18.38
CA LEU A 185 15.19 -3.28 -18.72
C LEU A 185 14.72 -3.13 -20.17
N GLU A 186 14.54 -1.91 -20.67
CA GLU A 186 14.24 -1.67 -22.09
C GLU A 186 15.27 -2.35 -23.00
N TRP A 187 16.55 -2.19 -22.68
CA TRP A 187 17.65 -2.80 -23.43
C TRP A 187 17.65 -4.33 -23.35
N THR A 188 17.50 -4.89 -22.14
CA THR A 188 17.53 -6.33 -21.90
C THR A 188 16.35 -7.03 -22.57
N GLN A 189 15.14 -6.49 -22.43
CA GLN A 189 13.94 -7.04 -23.07
C GLN A 189 14.00 -6.90 -24.60
N SER A 190 14.58 -5.82 -25.12
CA SER A 190 14.77 -5.65 -26.57
C SER A 190 15.66 -6.75 -27.15
N LYS A 191 16.77 -7.10 -26.47
CA LYS A 191 17.64 -8.22 -26.89
C LYS A 191 16.90 -9.56 -26.87
N LEU A 192 16.12 -9.82 -25.83
CA LEU A 192 15.31 -11.03 -25.73
C LEU A 192 14.26 -11.11 -26.86
N ASN A 193 13.70 -9.97 -27.28
CA ASN A 193 12.75 -9.94 -28.39
C ASN A 193 13.37 -10.37 -29.73
N PHE A 194 14.63 -10.00 -30.00
CA PHE A 194 15.33 -10.44 -31.22
C PHE A 194 15.64 -11.94 -31.24
N ALA A 195 15.72 -12.58 -30.07
CA ALA A 195 16.02 -14.00 -29.93
C ALA A 195 14.77 -14.90 -30.02
N LYS A 196 13.55 -14.33 -29.96
CA LYS A 196 12.30 -15.08 -29.95
C LYS A 196 11.76 -15.27 -31.37
N THR A 197 11.36 -16.51 -31.67
CA THR A 197 10.79 -16.89 -32.98
C THR A 197 9.27 -16.93 -33.00
N ASP A 198 8.62 -16.95 -31.82
CA ASP A 198 7.17 -16.91 -31.69
C ASP A 198 6.62 -15.47 -31.79
N ASP A 199 5.67 -15.26 -32.70
CA ASP A 199 5.12 -13.93 -33.01
C ASP A 199 4.32 -13.36 -31.84
N LEU A 200 3.51 -14.20 -31.17
CA LEU A 200 2.70 -13.75 -30.03
C LEU A 200 3.58 -13.30 -28.86
N THR A 201 4.59 -14.10 -28.50
CA THR A 201 5.52 -13.72 -27.43
C THR A 201 6.35 -12.49 -27.82
N SER A 202 6.72 -12.32 -29.09
CA SER A 202 7.39 -11.11 -29.56
C SER A 202 6.52 -9.86 -29.39
N GLN A 203 5.23 -9.95 -29.72
CA GLN A 203 4.28 -8.86 -29.53
C GLN A 203 4.14 -8.49 -28.05
N GLN A 204 4.02 -9.47 -27.15
CA GLN A 204 3.95 -9.22 -25.70
C GLN A 204 5.22 -8.54 -25.17
N VAL A 205 6.41 -8.98 -25.60
CA VAL A 205 7.66 -8.32 -25.18
C VAL A 205 7.74 -6.88 -25.67
N LYS A 206 7.36 -6.60 -26.91
CA LYS A 206 7.28 -5.22 -27.44
C LYS A 206 6.30 -4.37 -26.64
N ALA A 207 5.12 -4.92 -26.33
CA ALA A 207 4.08 -4.25 -25.55
C ALA A 207 4.57 -3.91 -24.13
N LEU A 208 5.33 -4.80 -23.49
CA LEU A 208 5.93 -4.57 -22.18
C LEU A 208 7.02 -3.48 -22.24
N ILE A 209 7.91 -3.52 -23.24
CA ILE A 209 8.96 -2.51 -23.43
C ILE A 209 8.34 -1.11 -23.57
N LEU A 210 7.27 -0.98 -24.35
CA LEU A 210 6.58 0.31 -24.54
C LEU A 210 6.03 0.88 -23.23
N ARG A 211 5.45 0.02 -22.37
CA ARG A 211 4.93 0.42 -21.06
C ARG A 211 6.04 0.86 -20.12
N ILE A 212 7.14 0.10 -20.03
CA ILE A 212 8.31 0.48 -19.22
C ILE A 212 8.91 1.79 -19.71
N LYS A 213 9.02 1.96 -21.03
CA LYS A 213 9.47 3.21 -21.65
C LYS A 213 8.54 4.38 -21.30
N PHE A 214 7.23 4.16 -21.35
CA PHE A 214 6.24 5.15 -20.94
C PHE A 214 6.40 5.51 -19.46
N SER A 215 6.51 4.54 -18.54
CA SER A 215 6.74 4.78 -17.11
C SER A 215 7.99 5.63 -16.88
N ARG A 216 9.08 5.30 -17.57
CA ARG A 216 10.33 6.05 -17.47
C ARG A 216 10.17 7.48 -17.96
N LEU A 217 9.59 7.68 -19.15
CA LEU A 217 9.40 9.01 -19.72
C LEU A 217 8.47 9.86 -18.88
N LEU A 218 7.35 9.30 -18.41
CA LEU A 218 6.41 9.98 -17.52
C LEU A 218 7.11 10.45 -16.24
N TYR A 219 7.85 9.57 -15.58
CA TYR A 219 8.60 9.92 -14.38
C TYR A 219 9.66 11.01 -14.64
N GLN A 220 10.42 10.89 -15.74
CA GLN A 220 11.42 11.89 -16.13
C GLN A 220 10.81 13.25 -16.52
N CYS A 221 9.58 13.28 -17.02
CA CYS A 221 8.91 14.54 -17.34
C CYS A 221 8.45 15.30 -16.09
N LEU A 222 8.15 14.58 -15.01
CA LEU A 222 7.65 15.16 -13.77
C LEU A 222 8.77 15.50 -12.77
N ASN A 223 9.96 14.94 -12.94
CA ASN A 223 11.07 15.05 -12.01
C ASN A 223 12.28 15.76 -12.62
#